data_AF-A0A7X0DJF6-F1
#
_entry.id   AF-A0A7X0DJF6-F1
#
_cell.length_a   1.000
_cell.length_b   1.000
_cell.length_c   1.000
_cell.angle_alpha   90.00
_cell.angle_beta   90.00
_cell.angle_gamma   90.00
#
_symmetry.space_group_name_H-M   'P 1'
#
loop_
_entity.id
_entity.type
_entity.pdbx_description
1 polymer ?
#
loop_
_entity_poly.entity_id
_entity_poly.type
_entity_poly.pdbx_seq_one_letter_code
_entity_poly.pdbx_strand_id
1 'polypeptide(L)'
;MSEQTQTAIGSFLAALAQKECRAIGKALANKRNRHRAVHEARKAIRRLRCLLALIRNSVGDDTSEIELALKSQSRRLSALRDAQVVAVLADKLGANDETGEWTAAARELAERRDALLANELAQDPGFARRIATIHDVAAVLGQLHWRRITPDALQRAIKKSRRRVLRAEHATKQMVSNASLHRWRRCVRRLRLQLVAIAALNRSLGTKVCHVRAHRGESVKTLTHLAEQLGRRQDIQVLRSAFKTFSDPSILPTLRKRLRIEMRLAKR
;
A
#
# COMPACT_ATOMS: atom_id res chain seq x y z
N MET A 1 -14.48 32.56 0.90
CA MET A 1 -13.96 31.45 1.72
C MET A 1 -12.90 32.00 2.66
N SER A 2 -13.00 31.81 3.98
CA SER A 2 -12.08 32.47 4.92
C SER A 2 -10.69 31.85 4.92
N GLU A 3 -9.66 32.69 5.04
CA GLU A 3 -8.26 32.31 5.26
C GLU A 3 -8.07 31.36 6.46
N GLN A 4 -8.91 31.52 7.48
CA GLN A 4 -9.01 30.63 8.63
C GLN A 4 -9.32 29.18 8.23
N THR A 5 -10.22 28.98 7.26
CA THR A 5 -10.57 27.64 6.77
C THR A 5 -9.39 26.98 6.06
N GLN A 6 -8.68 27.74 5.21
CA GLN A 6 -7.50 27.23 4.50
C GLN A 6 -6.37 26.86 5.47
N THR A 7 -6.14 27.70 6.48
CA THR A 7 -5.15 27.45 7.54
C THR A 7 -5.50 26.18 8.32
N ALA A 8 -6.77 25.98 8.69
CA ALA A 8 -7.21 24.78 9.39
C ALA A 8 -7.05 23.50 8.56
N ILE A 9 -7.35 23.54 7.25
CA ILE A 9 -7.12 22.42 6.33
C ILE A 9 -5.63 22.08 6.26
N GLY A 10 -4.80 23.10 6.03
CA GLY A 10 -3.34 22.95 5.93
C GLY A 10 -2.76 22.31 7.18
N SER A 11 -3.11 22.84 8.35
CA SER A 11 -2.67 22.33 9.66
C SER A 11 -3.08 20.87 9.88
N PHE A 12 -4.34 20.52 9.58
CA PHE A 12 -4.82 19.14 9.72
C PHE A 12 -4.04 18.16 8.82
N LEU A 13 -3.84 18.51 7.55
CA LEU A 13 -3.14 17.64 6.60
C LEU A 13 -1.64 17.53 6.92
N ALA A 14 -1.02 18.60 7.41
CA ALA A 14 0.35 18.59 7.93
C ALA A 14 0.48 17.62 9.11
N ALA A 15 -0.42 17.73 10.10
CA ALA A 15 -0.46 16.86 11.26
C ALA A 15 -0.66 15.39 10.86
N LEU A 16 -1.52 15.12 9.87
CA LEU A 16 -1.72 13.78 9.33
C LEU A 16 -0.46 13.23 8.64
N ALA A 17 0.23 14.05 7.84
CA ALA A 17 1.49 13.65 7.19
C ALA A 17 2.57 13.32 8.23
N GLN A 18 2.72 14.15 9.26
CA GLN A 18 3.66 13.93 10.36
C GLN A 18 3.31 12.68 11.18
N LYS A 19 2.02 12.43 11.41
CA LYS A 19 1.54 11.20 12.05
C LYS A 19 1.95 9.95 11.27
N GLU A 20 1.86 9.98 9.94
CA GLU A 20 2.29 8.85 9.11
C GLU A 20 3.81 8.65 9.18
N CYS A 21 4.62 9.71 9.20
CA CYS A 21 6.07 9.59 9.39
C CYS A 21 6.42 8.91 10.72
N ARG A 22 5.81 9.37 11.82
CA ARG A 22 5.95 8.74 13.15
C ARG A 22 5.52 7.28 13.14
N ALA A 23 4.42 6.95 12.44
CA ALA A 23 3.96 5.57 12.32
C ALA A 23 4.95 4.68 11.56
N ILE A 24 5.63 5.20 10.54
CA ILE A 24 6.69 4.47 9.83
C ILE A 24 7.87 4.22 10.77
N GLY A 25 8.38 5.25 11.44
CA GLY A 25 9.50 5.12 12.38
C GLY A 25 9.20 4.14 13.51
N LYS A 26 8.04 4.28 14.17
CA LYS A 26 7.60 3.37 15.23
C LYS A 26 7.47 1.92 14.75
N ALA A 27 6.95 1.72 13.53
CA ALA A 27 6.83 0.38 12.97
C ALA A 27 8.21 -0.24 12.74
N LEU A 28 9.13 0.47 12.09
CA LEU A 28 10.48 -0.02 11.81
C LEU A 28 11.30 -0.30 13.09
N ALA A 29 11.15 0.53 14.12
CA ALA A 29 11.80 0.34 15.41
C ALA A 29 11.27 -0.89 16.20
N ASN A 30 10.10 -1.42 15.86
CA ASN A 30 9.54 -2.57 16.57
C ASN A 30 10.30 -3.86 16.24
N LYS A 31 11.02 -4.38 17.24
CA LYS A 31 11.82 -5.61 17.13
C LYS A 31 11.03 -6.90 17.35
N ARG A 32 9.90 -6.86 18.08
CA ARG A 32 9.17 -8.07 18.54
C ARG A 32 8.56 -8.88 17.41
N ASN A 33 8.10 -8.21 16.36
CA ASN A 33 7.55 -8.88 15.17
C ASN A 33 7.94 -8.10 13.92
N ARG A 34 9.11 -8.45 13.36
CA ARG A 34 9.72 -7.74 12.22
C ARG A 34 8.86 -7.83 10.95
N HIS A 35 8.21 -8.95 10.70
CA HIS A 35 7.32 -9.11 9.54
C HIS A 35 6.09 -8.19 9.64
N ARG A 36 5.47 -8.10 10.82
CA ARG A 36 4.38 -7.15 11.10
C ARG A 36 4.86 -5.70 11.05
N ALA A 37 6.04 -5.40 11.59
CA ALA A 37 6.68 -4.09 11.50
C ALA A 37 6.84 -3.62 10.05
N VAL A 38 7.40 -4.46 9.18
CA VAL A 38 7.52 -4.18 7.73
C VAL A 38 6.15 -3.93 7.11
N HIS A 39 5.14 -4.73 7.45
CA HIS A 39 3.78 -4.54 6.96
C HIS A 39 3.18 -3.18 7.35
N GLU A 40 3.30 -2.79 8.63
CA GLU A 40 2.77 -1.52 9.13
C GLU A 40 3.54 -0.31 8.59
N ALA A 41 4.87 -0.39 8.48
CA ALA A 41 5.70 0.63 7.84
C ALA A 41 5.25 0.86 6.38
N ARG A 42 5.05 -0.22 5.61
CA ARG A 42 4.54 -0.13 4.23
C ARG A 42 3.14 0.44 4.14
N LYS A 43 2.26 0.13 5.11
CA LYS A 43 0.91 0.74 5.17
C LYS A 43 1.02 2.24 5.41
N ALA A 44 1.86 2.69 6.34
CA ALA A 44 2.06 4.09 6.65
C ALA A 44 2.69 4.86 5.47
N ILE A 45 3.76 4.32 4.84
CA ILE A 45 4.34 4.89 3.60
C ILE A 45 3.28 5.05 2.53
N ARG A 46 2.40 4.05 2.34
CA ARG A 46 1.33 4.12 1.35
C ARG A 46 0.32 5.23 1.67
N ARG A 47 -0.08 5.37 2.94
CA ARG A 47 -1.00 6.44 3.37
C ARG A 47 -0.39 7.82 3.11
N LEU A 48 0.87 8.02 3.54
CA LEU A 48 1.60 9.26 3.29
C LEU A 48 1.70 9.59 1.80
N ARG A 49 2.10 8.64 0.95
CA ARG A 49 2.17 8.87 -0.51
C ARG A 49 0.81 9.17 -1.15
N CYS A 50 -0.29 8.63 -0.62
CA CYS A 50 -1.63 8.94 -1.13
C CYS A 50 -2.08 10.35 -0.71
N LEU A 51 -1.70 10.77 0.49
CA LEU A 51 -1.90 12.13 1.00
C LEU A 51 -1.07 13.14 0.19
N LEU A 52 0.22 12.88 -0.04
CA LEU A 52 1.06 13.76 -0.88
C LEU A 52 0.51 13.89 -2.30
N ALA A 53 0.06 12.78 -2.90
CA ALA A 53 -0.59 12.82 -4.21
C ALA A 53 -1.92 13.61 -4.23
N LEU A 54 -2.54 13.85 -3.06
CA LEU A 54 -3.74 14.68 -2.93
C LEU A 54 -3.40 16.17 -2.96
N ILE A 55 -2.30 16.56 -2.32
CA ILE A 55 -1.93 17.96 -2.10
C ILE A 55 -0.85 18.48 -3.05
N ARG A 56 -0.20 17.60 -3.83
CA ARG A 56 0.98 17.91 -4.64
C ARG A 56 0.88 19.21 -5.46
N ASN A 57 -0.28 19.46 -6.05
CA ASN A 57 -0.47 20.64 -6.89
C ASN A 57 -0.70 21.95 -6.11
N SER A 58 -0.67 21.91 -4.77
CA SER A 58 -0.93 23.05 -3.89
C SER A 58 0.29 23.45 -3.05
N VAL A 59 1.21 22.53 -2.76
CA VAL A 59 2.27 22.75 -1.75
C VAL A 59 3.67 23.00 -2.32
N GLY A 60 3.86 22.92 -3.64
CA GLY A 60 5.13 23.20 -4.33
C GLY A 60 5.87 21.95 -4.86
N ASP A 61 6.99 22.20 -5.53
CA ASP A 61 7.76 21.20 -6.30
C ASP A 61 8.59 20.24 -5.43
N ASP A 62 8.90 20.61 -4.19
CA ASP A 62 9.68 19.83 -3.19
C ASP A 62 9.04 18.47 -2.85
N THR A 63 7.76 18.29 -3.18
CA THR A 63 7.05 17.02 -3.00
C THR A 63 7.61 15.88 -3.87
N SER A 64 8.35 16.19 -4.93
CA SER A 64 8.93 15.19 -5.85
C SER A 64 10.02 14.37 -5.17
N GLU A 65 10.94 15.01 -4.45
CA GLU A 65 12.02 14.34 -3.73
C GLU A 65 11.48 13.45 -2.61
N ILE A 66 10.52 13.97 -1.84
CA ILE A 66 9.81 13.20 -0.81
C ILE A 66 9.13 11.98 -1.44
N GLU A 67 8.44 12.13 -2.57
CA GLU A 67 7.79 11.00 -3.23
C GLU A 67 8.81 9.95 -3.72
N LEU A 68 9.97 10.38 -4.21
CA LEU A 68 11.07 9.49 -4.62
C LEU A 68 11.66 8.73 -3.43
N ALA A 69 11.97 9.42 -2.32
CA ALA A 69 12.47 8.80 -1.09
C ALA A 69 11.48 7.75 -0.57
N LEU A 70 10.20 8.10 -0.44
CA LEU A 70 9.16 7.16 -0.01
C LEU A 70 8.94 6.01 -0.99
N LYS A 71 9.12 6.24 -2.29
CA LYS A 71 9.05 5.20 -3.32
C LYS A 71 10.22 4.23 -3.19
N SER A 72 11.43 4.73 -2.96
CA SER A 72 12.63 3.91 -2.72
C SER A 72 12.44 3.04 -1.49
N GLN A 73 12.03 3.62 -0.36
CA GLN A 73 11.74 2.89 0.88
C GLN A 73 10.67 1.81 0.67
N SER A 74 9.57 2.16 0.00
CA SER A 74 8.54 1.19 -0.35
C SER A 74 9.05 0.10 -1.29
N ARG A 75 9.94 0.38 -2.24
CA ARG A 75 10.47 -0.64 -3.15
C ARG A 75 11.31 -1.65 -2.38
N ARG A 76 12.26 -1.17 -1.58
CA ARG A 76 13.17 -2.01 -0.80
C ARG A 76 12.43 -2.93 0.19
N LEU A 77 11.39 -2.42 0.86
CA LEU A 77 10.56 -3.25 1.76
C LEU A 77 9.61 -4.23 1.02
N SER A 78 9.51 -4.18 -0.31
CA SER A 78 8.56 -5.03 -1.05
C SER A 78 8.96 -6.50 -1.04
N ALA A 79 10.25 -6.80 -1.21
CA ALA A 79 10.74 -8.18 -1.22
C ALA A 79 10.41 -8.90 0.10
N LEU A 80 10.71 -8.28 1.24
CA LEU A 80 10.37 -8.79 2.57
C LEU A 80 8.86 -9.03 2.74
N ARG A 81 8.05 -8.06 2.27
CA ARG A 81 6.59 -8.20 2.38
C ARG A 81 6.07 -9.33 1.51
N ASP A 82 6.54 -9.43 0.28
CA ASP A 82 6.10 -10.43 -0.68
C ASP A 82 6.50 -11.83 -0.20
N ALA A 83 7.71 -12.00 0.34
CA ALA A 83 8.14 -13.24 1.00
C ALA A 83 7.22 -13.64 2.17
N GLN A 84 6.86 -12.69 3.04
CA GLN A 84 5.88 -12.97 4.11
C GLN A 84 4.47 -13.26 3.58
N VAL A 85 4.04 -12.64 2.48
CA VAL A 85 2.73 -12.94 1.87
C VAL A 85 2.71 -14.38 1.38
N VAL A 86 3.74 -14.81 0.64
CA VAL A 86 3.74 -16.15 0.05
C VAL A 86 3.87 -17.24 1.09
N ALA A 87 4.69 -17.06 2.13
CA ALA A 87 4.80 -18.02 3.23
C ALA A 87 3.45 -18.21 3.94
N VAL A 88 2.78 -17.10 4.32
CA VAL A 88 1.46 -17.17 4.97
C VAL A 88 0.38 -17.72 4.04
N LEU A 89 0.44 -17.44 2.74
CA LEU A 89 -0.54 -17.98 1.81
C LEU A 89 -0.34 -19.48 1.57
N ALA A 90 0.90 -19.94 1.47
CA ALA A 90 1.21 -21.37 1.33
C ALA A 90 0.78 -22.15 2.57
N ASP A 91 1.11 -21.65 3.76
CA ASP A 91 0.69 -22.20 5.05
C ASP A 91 -0.85 -22.38 5.12
N LYS A 92 -1.60 -21.34 4.74
CA LYS A 92 -3.08 -21.41 4.69
C LYS A 92 -3.61 -22.43 3.68
N LEU A 93 -2.94 -22.58 2.54
CA LEU A 93 -3.35 -23.55 1.53
C LEU A 93 -2.97 -24.99 1.93
N GLY A 94 -1.97 -25.14 2.81
CA GLY A 94 -1.54 -26.40 3.38
C GLY A 94 -2.32 -26.88 4.61
N ALA A 95 -3.27 -26.09 5.13
CA ALA A 95 -3.99 -26.42 6.37
C ALA A 95 -4.76 -27.77 6.32
N ASN A 96 -5.12 -28.26 5.12
CA ASN A 96 -5.78 -29.55 4.90
C ASN A 96 -4.99 -30.41 3.89
N ASP A 97 -3.66 -30.33 3.95
CA ASP A 97 -2.78 -31.01 3.00
C ASP A 97 -2.49 -32.45 3.41
N GLU A 98 -3.26 -33.39 2.83
CA GLU A 98 -3.10 -34.84 3.06
C GLU A 98 -1.77 -35.38 2.50
N THR A 99 -1.20 -34.72 1.50
CA THR A 99 0.02 -35.18 0.79
C THR A 99 1.32 -34.67 1.41
N GLY A 100 1.26 -33.65 2.26
CA GLY A 100 2.43 -32.99 2.87
C GLY A 100 3.20 -32.03 1.95
N GLU A 101 2.87 -31.97 0.65
CA GLU A 101 3.56 -31.15 -0.35
C GLU A 101 3.40 -29.63 -0.10
N TRP A 102 2.21 -29.17 0.31
CA TRP A 102 1.98 -27.78 0.70
C TRP A 102 2.65 -27.43 2.03
N THR A 103 2.71 -28.39 2.95
CA THR A 103 3.42 -28.22 4.22
C THR A 103 4.92 -28.03 3.98
N ALA A 104 5.53 -28.86 3.12
CA ALA A 104 6.91 -28.71 2.69
C ALA A 104 7.15 -27.36 1.99
N ALA A 105 6.26 -26.96 1.07
CA ALA A 105 6.35 -25.69 0.38
C ALA A 105 6.23 -24.48 1.31
N ALA A 106 5.35 -24.53 2.31
CA ALA A 106 5.20 -23.49 3.31
C ALA A 106 6.47 -23.33 4.15
N ARG A 107 7.12 -24.44 4.52
CA ARG A 107 8.40 -24.43 5.25
C ARG A 107 9.51 -23.77 4.44
N GLU A 108 9.73 -24.20 3.20
CA GLU A 108 10.77 -23.61 2.31
C GLU A 108 10.56 -22.10 2.12
N LEU A 109 9.30 -21.66 1.92
CA LEU A 109 8.97 -20.25 1.80
C LEU A 109 9.19 -19.44 3.09
N ALA A 110 8.93 -20.05 4.26
CA ALA A 110 9.17 -19.43 5.56
C ALA A 110 10.67 -19.25 5.82
N GLU A 111 11.48 -20.28 5.55
CA GLU A 111 12.94 -20.24 5.66
C GLU A 111 13.52 -19.14 4.76
N ARG A 112 13.11 -19.11 3.48
CA ARG A 112 13.55 -18.06 2.55
C ARG A 112 13.13 -16.66 3.01
N ARG A 113 11.92 -16.51 3.54
CA ARG A 113 11.45 -15.23 4.09
C ARG A 113 12.35 -14.78 5.24
N ASP A 114 12.70 -15.68 6.14
CA ASP A 114 13.51 -15.35 7.32
C ASP A 114 14.96 -15.06 6.93
N ALA A 115 15.53 -15.80 5.95
CA ALA A 115 16.83 -15.50 5.37
C ALA A 115 16.89 -14.11 4.71
N LEU A 116 15.85 -13.72 3.96
CA LEU A 116 15.76 -12.38 3.37
C LEU A 116 15.72 -11.28 4.44
N LEU A 117 14.96 -11.51 5.52
CA LEU A 117 14.90 -10.57 6.63
C LEU A 117 16.25 -10.47 7.36
N ALA A 118 16.92 -11.60 7.60
CA ALA A 118 18.23 -11.63 8.24
C ALA A 118 19.28 -10.86 7.42
N ASN A 119 19.33 -11.10 6.11
CA ASN A 119 20.24 -10.35 5.22
C ASN A 119 19.95 -8.85 5.22
N GLU A 120 18.67 -8.45 5.17
CA GLU A 120 18.33 -7.03 5.25
C GLU A 120 18.72 -6.41 6.60
N LEU A 121 18.54 -7.13 7.71
CA LEU A 121 18.95 -6.65 9.03
C LEU A 121 20.47 -6.64 9.22
N ALA A 122 21.22 -7.50 8.55
CA ALA A 122 22.68 -7.43 8.54
C ALA A 122 23.17 -6.16 7.82
N GLN A 123 22.52 -5.77 6.72
CA GLN A 123 22.85 -4.57 5.97
C GLN A 123 22.33 -3.27 6.62
N ASP A 124 21.20 -3.32 7.30
CA ASP A 124 20.59 -2.18 7.98
C ASP A 124 20.10 -2.58 9.38
N PRO A 125 21.03 -2.70 10.34
CA PRO A 125 20.71 -3.13 11.69
C PRO A 125 19.57 -2.34 12.31
N GLY A 126 18.50 -3.06 12.66
CA GLY A 126 17.30 -2.45 13.23
C GLY A 126 16.54 -1.48 12.31
N PHE A 127 16.83 -1.47 11.02
CA PHE A 127 16.34 -0.51 10.03
C PHE A 127 16.77 0.95 10.30
N ALA A 128 17.93 1.16 10.93
CA ALA A 128 18.41 2.46 11.36
C ALA A 128 18.51 3.48 10.21
N ARG A 129 19.10 3.10 9.07
CA ARG A 129 19.23 4.00 7.90
C ARG A 129 17.88 4.39 7.34
N ARG A 130 16.92 3.46 7.34
CA ARG A 130 15.55 3.73 6.88
C ARG A 130 14.81 4.66 7.82
N ILE A 131 15.00 4.49 9.13
CA ILE A 131 14.43 5.39 10.13
C ILE A 131 14.99 6.81 9.91
N ALA A 132 16.30 6.96 9.74
CA ALA A 132 16.94 8.25 9.43
C ALA A 132 16.33 8.91 8.18
N THR A 133 16.21 8.18 7.06
CA THR A 133 15.55 8.72 5.85
C THR A 133 14.12 9.21 6.11
N ILE A 134 13.38 8.56 7.00
CA ILE A 134 12.01 8.97 7.35
C ILE A 134 12.01 10.22 8.24
N HIS A 135 13.02 10.41 9.08
CA HIS A 135 13.22 11.67 9.80
C HIS A 135 13.52 12.81 8.83
N ASP A 136 14.39 12.60 7.84
CA ASP A 136 14.68 13.61 6.81
C ASP A 136 13.42 13.99 6.04
N VAL A 137 12.63 12.99 5.62
CA VAL A 137 11.33 13.22 4.99
C VAL A 137 10.40 14.02 5.90
N ALA A 138 10.35 13.73 7.19
CA ALA A 138 9.52 14.45 8.14
C ALA A 138 9.95 15.93 8.30
N ALA A 139 11.26 16.20 8.26
CA ALA A 139 11.80 17.56 8.32
C ALA A 139 11.39 18.37 7.08
N VAL A 140 11.58 17.83 5.87
CA VAL A 140 11.17 18.51 4.62
C VAL A 140 9.65 18.71 4.58
N LEU A 141 8.86 17.72 5.06
CA LEU A 141 7.41 17.88 5.18
C LEU A 141 7.01 19.04 6.11
N GLY A 142 7.81 19.33 7.14
CA GLY A 142 7.58 20.46 8.04
C GLY A 142 7.70 21.82 7.37
N GLN A 143 8.45 21.91 6.27
CA GLN A 143 8.74 23.16 5.55
C GLN A 143 7.76 23.45 4.40
N LEU A 144 6.88 22.50 4.06
CA LEU A 144 5.94 22.70 2.95
C LEU A 144 4.93 23.83 3.22
N HIS A 145 4.47 24.46 2.15
CA HIS A 145 3.48 25.54 2.18
C HIS A 145 2.04 25.03 2.41
N TRP A 146 1.78 24.43 3.57
CA TRP A 146 0.48 23.81 3.91
C TRP A 146 -0.72 24.77 3.82
N ARG A 147 -0.51 26.07 4.04
CA ARG A 147 -1.57 27.10 3.96
C ARG A 147 -2.09 27.33 2.54
N ARG A 148 -1.35 26.94 1.50
CA ARG A 148 -1.78 27.07 0.09
C ARG A 148 -2.82 26.01 -0.33
N ILE A 149 -3.18 25.08 0.55
CA ILE A 149 -4.14 24.02 0.25
C ILE A 149 -5.56 24.58 0.32
N THR A 150 -6.24 24.59 -0.82
CA THR A 150 -7.64 25.03 -0.92
C THR A 150 -8.60 23.85 -1.11
N PRO A 151 -9.88 23.97 -0.70
CA PRO A 151 -10.86 22.90 -0.93
C PRO A 151 -11.05 22.54 -2.40
N ASP A 152 -11.03 23.55 -3.28
CA ASP A 152 -11.16 23.33 -4.72
C ASP A 152 -10.00 22.51 -5.28
N ALA A 153 -8.78 22.75 -4.78
CA ALA A 153 -7.62 21.96 -5.16
C ALA A 153 -7.78 20.49 -4.71
N LEU A 154 -8.26 20.25 -3.48
CA LEU A 154 -8.58 18.91 -2.99
C LEU A 154 -9.65 18.23 -3.85
N GLN A 155 -10.73 18.95 -4.19
CA GLN A 155 -11.82 18.43 -5.02
C GLN A 155 -11.32 18.07 -6.43
N ARG A 156 -10.52 18.93 -7.06
CA ARG A 156 -9.88 18.65 -8.36
C ARG A 156 -8.97 17.43 -8.29
N ALA A 157 -8.18 17.29 -7.23
CA ALA A 157 -7.31 16.14 -7.03
C ALA A 157 -8.10 14.82 -6.88
N ILE A 158 -9.21 14.83 -6.13
CA ILE A 158 -10.11 13.67 -6.03
C ILE A 158 -10.74 13.32 -7.38
N LYS A 159 -11.25 14.31 -8.14
CA LYS A 159 -11.80 14.10 -9.49
C LYS A 159 -10.75 13.48 -10.42
N LYS A 160 -9.49 13.88 -10.31
CA LYS A 160 -8.37 13.27 -11.05
C LYS A 160 -8.11 11.82 -10.62
N SER A 161 -8.15 11.50 -9.33
CA SER A 161 -8.01 10.13 -8.85
C SER A 161 -9.15 9.21 -9.31
N ARG A 162 -10.40 9.70 -9.32
CA ARG A 162 -11.56 8.98 -9.89
C ARG A 162 -11.37 8.63 -11.36
N ARG A 163 -11.03 9.64 -12.18
CA ARG A 163 -10.72 9.42 -13.61
C ARG A 163 -9.62 8.37 -13.82
N ARG A 164 -8.62 8.32 -12.94
CA ARG A 164 -7.55 7.30 -13.00
C ARG A 164 -8.05 5.90 -12.65
N VAL A 165 -8.99 5.76 -11.72
CA VAL A 165 -9.64 4.47 -11.41
C VAL A 165 -10.41 3.98 -12.63
N LEU A 166 -11.30 4.81 -13.18
CA LEU A 166 -12.13 4.46 -14.34
C LEU A 166 -11.27 4.08 -15.58
N ARG A 167 -10.21 4.85 -15.86
CA ARG A 167 -9.28 4.52 -16.95
C ARG A 167 -8.53 3.20 -16.71
N ALA A 168 -8.18 2.89 -15.47
CA ALA A 168 -7.48 1.64 -15.15
C ALA A 168 -8.43 0.43 -15.20
N GLU A 169 -9.67 0.60 -14.77
CA GLU A 169 -10.73 -0.38 -14.93
C GLU A 169 -10.98 -0.67 -16.41
N HIS A 170 -11.21 0.37 -17.22
CA HIS A 170 -11.44 0.21 -18.67
C HIS A 170 -10.27 -0.52 -19.35
N ALA A 171 -9.02 -0.11 -19.08
CA ALA A 171 -7.85 -0.81 -19.61
C ALA A 171 -7.78 -2.28 -19.18
N THR A 172 -8.22 -2.61 -17.96
CA THR A 172 -8.27 -4.00 -17.49
C THR A 172 -9.37 -4.80 -18.18
N LYS A 173 -10.53 -4.18 -18.48
CA LYS A 173 -11.63 -4.80 -19.24
C LYS A 173 -11.22 -5.10 -20.68
N GLN A 174 -10.43 -4.21 -21.31
CA GLN A 174 -9.90 -4.42 -22.66
C GLN A 174 -8.84 -5.53 -22.69
N MET A 175 -7.90 -5.53 -21.74
CA MET A 175 -6.84 -6.54 -21.69
C MET A 175 -6.48 -6.86 -20.24
N VAL A 176 -6.89 -8.05 -19.80
CA VAL A 176 -6.58 -8.53 -18.45
C VAL A 176 -5.14 -9.01 -18.40
N SER A 177 -4.28 -8.26 -17.70
CA SER A 177 -2.89 -8.61 -17.43
C SER A 177 -2.53 -8.31 -15.98
N ASN A 178 -1.43 -8.87 -15.49
CA ASN A 178 -0.94 -8.59 -14.13
C ASN A 178 -0.64 -7.10 -13.96
N ALA A 179 -0.11 -6.46 -15.00
CA ALA A 179 0.18 -5.04 -15.00
C ALA A 179 -1.10 -4.19 -14.96
N SER A 180 -2.13 -4.52 -15.75
CA SER A 180 -3.40 -3.77 -15.76
C SER A 180 -4.15 -3.93 -14.44
N LEU A 181 -4.24 -5.16 -13.90
CA LEU A 181 -4.82 -5.45 -12.58
C LEU A 181 -4.06 -4.74 -11.45
N HIS A 182 -2.73 -4.79 -11.45
CA HIS A 182 -1.91 -4.11 -10.44
C HIS A 182 -2.09 -2.59 -10.49
N ARG A 183 -2.14 -2.01 -11.69
CA ARG A 183 -2.41 -0.59 -11.90
C ARG A 183 -3.80 -0.22 -11.38
N TRP A 184 -4.83 -1.00 -11.69
CA TRP A 184 -6.19 -0.78 -11.20
C TRP A 184 -6.25 -0.84 -9.68
N ARG A 185 -5.67 -1.87 -9.04
CA ARG A 185 -5.55 -2.00 -7.58
C ARG A 185 -4.90 -0.76 -6.95
N ARG A 186 -3.81 -0.26 -7.54
CA ARG A 186 -3.09 0.92 -7.05
C ARG A 186 -3.95 2.19 -7.14
N CYS A 187 -4.69 2.37 -8.23
CA CYS A 187 -5.61 3.50 -8.41
C CYS A 187 -6.76 3.46 -7.40
N VAL A 188 -7.41 2.30 -7.24
CA VAL A 188 -8.51 2.10 -6.28
C VAL A 188 -8.05 2.40 -4.86
N ARG A 189 -6.90 1.84 -4.44
CA ARG A 189 -6.33 2.09 -3.12
C ARG A 189 -6.02 3.55 -2.86
N ARG A 190 -5.49 4.26 -3.86
CA ARG A 190 -5.19 5.68 -3.74
C ARG A 190 -6.47 6.47 -3.52
N LEU A 191 -7.48 6.32 -4.38
CA LEU A 191 -8.75 7.03 -4.25
C LEU A 191 -9.36 6.76 -2.87
N ARG A 192 -9.44 5.49 -2.46
CA ARG A 192 -9.96 5.09 -1.15
C ARG A 192 -9.27 5.80 0.01
N LEU A 193 -7.92 5.82 0.02
CA LEU A 193 -7.16 6.46 1.10
C LEU A 193 -7.33 7.98 1.11
N GLN A 194 -7.48 8.60 -0.06
CA GLN A 194 -7.78 10.03 -0.15
C GLN A 194 -9.18 10.35 0.37
N LEU A 195 -10.19 9.52 0.06
CA LEU A 195 -11.54 9.67 0.61
C LEU A 195 -11.56 9.52 2.14
N VAL A 196 -10.77 8.59 2.69
CA VAL A 196 -10.61 8.45 4.15
C VAL A 196 -9.99 9.71 4.77
N ALA A 197 -8.96 10.29 4.15
CA ALA A 197 -8.35 11.53 4.61
C ALA A 197 -9.33 12.71 4.58
N ILE A 198 -10.10 12.86 3.50
CA ILE A 198 -11.14 13.90 3.39
C ILE A 198 -12.26 13.71 4.43
N ALA A 199 -12.70 12.47 4.65
CA ALA A 199 -13.70 12.18 5.68
C ALA A 199 -13.18 12.54 7.08
N ALA A 200 -11.90 12.26 7.38
CA ALA A 200 -11.27 12.65 8.63
C ALA A 200 -11.15 14.17 8.78
N LEU A 201 -10.79 14.88 7.71
CA LEU A 201 -10.72 16.34 7.67
C LEU A 201 -12.10 16.97 7.94
N ASN A 202 -13.14 16.53 7.23
CA ASN A 202 -14.50 17.05 7.42
C ASN A 202 -14.99 16.84 8.86
N ARG A 203 -14.69 15.68 9.47
CA ARG A 203 -15.02 15.43 10.89
C ARG A 203 -14.26 16.35 11.82
N SER A 204 -12.97 16.59 11.57
CA SER A 204 -12.14 17.45 12.41
C SER A 204 -12.57 18.92 12.39
N LEU A 205 -13.13 19.38 11.26
CA LEU A 205 -13.55 20.77 11.09
C LEU A 205 -15.04 20.99 11.35
N GLY A 206 -15.81 19.93 11.66
CA GLY A 206 -17.25 20.02 11.86
C GLY A 206 -18.05 20.45 10.62
N THR A 207 -17.41 20.57 9.46
CA THR A 207 -18.04 21.06 8.23
C THR A 207 -17.56 20.30 6.99
N LYS A 208 -18.40 20.30 5.94
CA LYS A 208 -18.11 19.63 4.66
C LYS A 208 -17.25 20.53 3.78
N VAL A 209 -15.96 20.59 4.09
CA VAL A 209 -14.99 21.39 3.33
C VAL A 209 -14.85 20.90 1.89
N CYS A 210 -14.82 19.58 1.68
CA CYS A 210 -14.76 19.00 0.35
C CYS A 210 -16.00 18.14 0.09
N HIS A 211 -16.89 18.63 -0.79
CA HIS A 211 -18.07 17.91 -1.25
C HIS A 211 -17.68 16.81 -2.24
N VAL A 212 -17.08 15.74 -1.72
CA VAL A 212 -16.92 14.53 -2.51
C VAL A 212 -18.25 13.78 -2.49
N ARG A 213 -19.19 14.16 -3.37
CA ARG A 213 -20.37 13.33 -3.64
C ARG A 213 -19.88 11.93 -3.96
N ALA A 214 -20.34 10.92 -3.22
CA ALA A 214 -20.13 9.54 -3.62
C ALA A 214 -20.74 9.40 -5.03
N HIS A 215 -19.92 9.14 -6.04
CA HIS A 215 -20.46 8.73 -7.32
C HIS A 215 -21.12 7.37 -7.09
N ARG A 216 -22.22 7.04 -7.79
CA ARG A 216 -22.97 5.78 -7.58
C ARG A 216 -22.01 4.60 -7.42
N GLY A 217 -22.05 3.93 -6.26
CA GLY A 217 -21.21 2.76 -5.93
C GLY A 217 -19.82 3.03 -5.35
N GLU A 218 -19.30 4.27 -5.36
CA GLU A 218 -17.93 4.61 -4.91
C GLU A 218 -17.83 4.91 -3.41
N SER A 219 -18.35 4.03 -2.54
CA SER A 219 -18.14 4.16 -1.11
C SER A 219 -16.72 3.70 -0.71
N VAL A 220 -16.19 4.20 0.42
CA VAL A 220 -14.94 3.69 1.00
C VAL A 220 -15.01 2.18 1.21
N LYS A 221 -16.19 1.65 1.58
CA LYS A 221 -16.45 0.22 1.77
C LYS A 221 -16.30 -0.54 0.45
N THR A 222 -16.98 -0.10 -0.62
CA THR A 222 -16.91 -0.73 -1.95
C THR A 222 -15.48 -0.73 -2.49
N LEU A 223 -14.77 0.39 -2.38
CA LEU A 223 -13.37 0.48 -2.80
C LEU A 223 -12.44 -0.38 -1.94
N THR A 224 -12.79 -0.64 -0.67
CA THR A 224 -12.05 -1.57 0.19
C THR A 224 -12.19 -2.99 -0.34
N HIS A 225 -13.42 -3.46 -0.55
CA HIS A 225 -13.69 -4.79 -1.08
C HIS A 225 -13.01 -5.01 -2.44
N LEU A 226 -13.14 -4.06 -3.37
CA LEU A 226 -12.49 -4.14 -4.68
C LEU A 226 -10.95 -4.21 -4.55
N ALA A 227 -10.34 -3.40 -3.68
CA ALA A 227 -8.89 -3.43 -3.47
C ALA A 227 -8.38 -4.73 -2.81
N GLU A 228 -9.24 -5.40 -2.03
CA GLU A 228 -8.99 -6.71 -1.40
C GLU A 228 -9.10 -7.84 -2.42
N GLN A 229 -10.17 -7.87 -3.22
CA GLN A 229 -10.34 -8.85 -4.31
C GLN A 229 -9.17 -8.82 -5.30
N LEU A 230 -8.85 -7.62 -5.83
CA LEU A 230 -7.68 -7.41 -6.69
C LEU A 230 -6.37 -7.78 -5.97
N GLY A 231 -6.37 -7.70 -4.64
CA GLY A 231 -5.25 -8.05 -3.82
C GLY A 231 -5.01 -9.54 -3.67
N ARG A 232 -6.04 -10.30 -3.33
CA ARG A 232 -5.97 -11.76 -3.26
C ARG A 232 -5.44 -12.34 -4.56
N ARG A 233 -5.94 -11.83 -5.69
CA ARG A 233 -5.46 -12.24 -7.02
C ARG A 233 -3.97 -11.98 -7.23
N GLN A 234 -3.49 -10.79 -6.86
CA GLN A 234 -2.06 -10.49 -6.95
C GLN A 234 -1.23 -11.39 -6.03
N ASP A 235 -1.70 -11.64 -4.81
CA ASP A 235 -0.96 -12.46 -3.83
C ASP A 235 -0.81 -13.91 -4.33
N ILE A 236 -1.84 -14.49 -4.97
CA ILE A 236 -1.76 -15.81 -5.65
C ILE A 236 -0.74 -15.78 -6.80
N GLN A 237 -0.65 -14.70 -7.56
CA GLN A 237 0.33 -14.58 -8.66
C GLN A 237 1.77 -14.47 -8.15
N VAL A 238 1.98 -13.77 -7.04
CA VAL A 238 3.29 -13.69 -6.38
C VAL A 238 3.69 -15.08 -5.87
N LEU A 239 2.77 -15.82 -5.24
CA LEU A 239 3.02 -17.20 -4.81
C LEU A 239 3.36 -18.12 -5.99
N ARG A 240 2.60 -18.05 -7.09
CA ARG A 240 2.90 -18.79 -8.32
C ARG A 240 4.31 -18.47 -8.86
N SER A 241 4.76 -17.23 -8.71
CA SER A 241 6.09 -16.81 -9.18
C SER A 241 7.20 -17.31 -8.26
N ALA A 242 6.95 -17.40 -6.95
CA ALA A 242 7.89 -17.93 -5.97
C ALA A 242 8.21 -19.42 -6.22
N PHE A 243 7.25 -20.19 -6.72
CA PHE A 243 7.43 -21.59 -7.12
C PHE A 243 8.39 -21.82 -8.29
N LYS A 244 8.86 -20.78 -8.99
CA LYS A 244 9.85 -20.93 -10.06
C LYS A 244 11.25 -21.26 -9.55
N THR A 245 11.50 -20.99 -8.28
CA THR A 245 12.82 -21.07 -7.63
C THR A 245 12.80 -22.07 -6.48
N PHE A 246 11.90 -23.05 -6.56
CA PHE A 246 11.75 -24.11 -5.57
C PHE A 246 12.78 -25.20 -5.80
N SER A 247 13.22 -25.80 -4.70
CA SER A 247 14.30 -26.78 -4.69
C SER A 247 13.85 -28.15 -5.18
N ASP A 248 12.59 -28.52 -4.92
CA ASP A 248 11.97 -29.77 -5.41
C ASP A 248 10.96 -29.50 -6.55
N PRO A 249 11.31 -29.85 -7.81
CA PRO A 249 10.39 -29.70 -8.94
C PRO A 249 9.20 -30.66 -8.92
N SER A 250 9.29 -31.79 -8.20
CA SER A 250 8.31 -32.88 -8.26
C SER A 250 6.95 -32.49 -7.67
N ILE A 251 6.92 -31.65 -6.64
CA ILE A 251 5.70 -31.15 -5.98
C ILE A 251 4.99 -30.03 -6.77
N LEU A 252 5.67 -29.41 -7.74
CA LEU A 252 5.15 -28.24 -8.47
C LEU A 252 3.82 -28.47 -9.22
N PRO A 253 3.56 -29.64 -9.86
CA PRO A 253 2.29 -29.91 -10.51
C PRO A 253 1.09 -29.79 -9.56
N THR A 254 1.18 -30.37 -8.37
CA THR A 254 0.11 -30.34 -7.36
C THR A 254 -0.12 -28.93 -6.83
N LEU A 255 0.96 -28.23 -6.45
CA LEU A 255 0.89 -26.84 -5.98
C LEU A 255 0.22 -25.94 -7.05
N ARG A 256 0.61 -26.11 -8.32
CA ARG A 256 0.01 -25.37 -9.44
C ARG A 256 -1.46 -25.72 -9.66
N LYS A 257 -1.86 -26.98 -9.47
CA LYS A 257 -3.27 -27.42 -9.58
C LYS A 257 -4.14 -26.67 -8.57
N ARG A 258 -3.74 -26.63 -7.30
CA ARG A 258 -4.49 -25.93 -6.25
C ARG A 258 -4.51 -24.40 -6.48
N LEU A 259 -3.40 -23.79 -6.90
CA LEU A 259 -3.40 -22.35 -7.25
C LEU A 259 -4.35 -21.99 -8.39
N ARG A 260 -4.56 -22.88 -9.37
CA ARG A 260 -5.54 -22.64 -10.45
C ARG A 260 -6.97 -22.57 -9.91
N ILE A 261 -7.30 -23.39 -8.91
CA ILE A 261 -8.61 -23.38 -8.23
C ILE A 261 -8.79 -22.05 -7.50
N GLU A 262 -7.82 -21.66 -6.67
CA GLU A 262 -7.85 -20.39 -5.93
C GLU A 262 -7.93 -19.17 -6.87
N MET A 263 -7.24 -19.21 -8.00
CA MET A 263 -7.30 -18.16 -9.01
C MET A 263 -8.69 -18.03 -9.65
N ARG A 264 -9.42 -19.15 -9.82
CA ARG A 264 -10.81 -19.14 -10.32
C ARG A 264 -11.77 -18.60 -9.26
N LEU A 265 -11.58 -18.95 -7.99
CA LEU A 265 -12.39 -18.41 -6.89
C LEU A 265 -12.18 -16.90 -6.73
N ALA A 266 -10.96 -16.41 -6.92
CA ALA A 266 -10.64 -14.98 -6.87
C ALA A 266 -11.14 -14.15 -8.08
N LYS A 267 -11.79 -14.78 -9.08
CA LYS A 267 -12.46 -14.08 -10.20
C LYS A 267 -13.92 -13.72 -9.90
N ARG A 268 -14.55 -14.39 -8.92
CA ARG A 268 -15.93 -14.15 -8.48
C ARG A 268 -15.94 -13.04 -7.42
#